data_AF-A0A7K9BN79-F1
#
_entry.id   AF-A0A7K9BN79-F1
#
_cell.length_a   1.000
_cell.length_b   1.000
_cell.length_c   1.000
_cell.angle_alpha   90.00
_cell.angle_beta   90.00
_cell.angle_gamma   90.00
#
_symmetry.space_group_name_H-M   'P 1'
#
loop_
_entity.id
_entity.type
_entity.pdbx_description
1 polymer ?
#
loop_
_entity_poly.entity_id
_entity_poly.type
_entity_poly.pdbx_seq_one_letter_code
_entity_poly.pdbx_strand_id
1 'polypeptide(L)'
;KIEILKWLFTWPLSFVLYFTVPNCNKPHLEKWFMVTFASSTLWIAAFSYMMVWMVTIIGYTLGIPDVIMGITFLAAGTSVPDCMASLIVARQGMGDMAVSNSIGSNVFDILIGLGLPWALQTLAVNYGS
;
A
#
# COMPACT_ATOMS: atom_id res chain seq x y z
N LYS A 1 3.58 5.15 28.22
CA LYS A 1 2.15 4.73 28.15
C LYS A 1 1.66 4.58 26.71
N ILE A 2 1.85 5.58 25.83
CA ILE A 2 1.49 5.49 24.40
C ILE A 2 2.26 4.37 23.67
N GLU A 3 3.55 4.19 23.97
CA GLU A 3 4.40 3.09 23.42
C GLU A 3 3.81 1.69 23.70
N ILE A 4 3.36 1.45 24.93
CA ILE A 4 2.80 0.15 25.35
C ILE A 4 1.45 -0.10 24.67
N LEU A 5 0.63 0.94 24.53
CA LEU A 5 -0.68 0.85 23.86
C LEU A 5 -0.53 0.57 22.36
N LYS A 6 0.43 1.25 21.71
CA LYS A 6 0.81 0.97 20.32
C LYS A 6 1.28 -0.47 20.19
N TRP A 7 2.22 -0.90 21.03
CA TRP A 7 2.74 -2.26 21.01
C TRP A 7 1.63 -3.29 21.17
N LEU A 8 0.70 -3.09 22.12
CA LEU A 8 -0.41 -4.02 22.37
C LEU A 8 -1.38 -4.12 21.18
N PHE A 9 -1.63 -3.01 20.49
CA PHE A 9 -2.50 -2.97 19.32
C PHE A 9 -1.82 -3.56 18.07
N THR A 10 -0.53 -3.31 17.90
CA THR A 10 0.27 -3.85 16.78
C THR A 10 0.61 -5.32 16.98
N TRP A 11 0.62 -5.82 18.22
CA TRP A 11 1.04 -7.19 18.58
C TRP A 11 0.34 -8.31 17.80
N PRO A 12 -1.00 -8.39 17.75
CA PRO A 12 -1.68 -9.45 16.99
C PRO A 12 -1.39 -9.36 15.48
N LEU A 13 -1.29 -8.15 14.95
CA LEU A 13 -1.01 -7.90 13.54
C LEU A 13 0.44 -8.27 13.19
N SER A 14 1.39 -7.90 14.05
CA SER A 14 2.80 -8.32 13.95
C SER A 14 2.98 -9.82 14.10
N PHE A 15 2.18 -10.49 14.94
CA PHE A 15 2.24 -11.95 15.10
C PHE A 15 1.80 -12.68 13.82
N VAL A 16 0.71 -12.23 13.22
CA VAL A 16 0.21 -12.78 11.95
C VAL A 16 1.20 -12.52 10.81
N LEU A 17 1.74 -11.30 10.71
CA LEU A 17 2.77 -10.95 9.71
C LEU A 17 4.07 -11.74 9.92
N TYR A 18 4.50 -11.93 11.16
CA TYR A 18 5.70 -12.72 11.49
C TYR A 18 5.57 -14.17 11.05
N PHE A 19 4.36 -14.74 11.12
CA PHE A 19 4.12 -16.12 10.70
C PHE A 19 3.96 -16.26 9.19
N THR A 20 3.49 -15.23 8.49
CA THR A 20 3.22 -15.28 7.04
C THR A 20 4.33 -14.71 6.17
N VAL A 21 5.22 -13.86 6.70
CA VAL A 21 6.33 -13.27 5.95
C VAL A 21 7.66 -13.91 6.41
N PRO A 22 8.27 -14.78 5.58
CA PRO A 22 9.58 -15.33 5.89
C PRO A 22 10.62 -14.20 6.03
N ASN A 23 11.46 -14.25 7.06
CA ASN A 23 12.45 -13.21 7.29
C ASN A 23 13.72 -13.48 6.46
N CYS A 24 13.95 -12.70 5.40
CA CYS A 24 15.11 -12.82 4.49
C CYS A 24 16.45 -12.46 5.14
N ASN A 25 16.44 -11.86 6.33
CA ASN A 25 17.68 -11.38 6.98
C ASN A 25 18.55 -12.53 7.54
N LYS A 26 18.15 -13.79 7.35
CA LYS A 26 18.92 -14.98 7.71
C LYS A 26 19.58 -15.58 6.45
N PRO A 27 20.88 -15.91 6.48
CA PRO A 27 21.64 -16.35 5.28
C PRO A 27 21.11 -17.64 4.63
N HIS A 28 20.30 -18.44 5.32
CA HIS A 28 19.65 -19.63 4.74
C HIS A 28 18.36 -19.32 3.96
N LEU A 29 17.72 -18.17 4.22
CA LEU A 29 16.42 -17.76 3.65
C LEU A 29 16.55 -16.75 2.49
N GLU A 30 17.76 -16.35 2.11
CA GLU A 30 18.01 -15.39 1.02
C GLU A 30 17.41 -15.87 -0.33
N LYS A 31 17.39 -17.19 -0.56
CA LYS A 31 16.78 -17.82 -1.74
C LYS A 31 15.26 -17.67 -1.81
N TRP A 32 14.60 -17.32 -0.70
CA TRP A 32 13.15 -17.18 -0.61
C TRP A 32 12.68 -15.73 -0.81
N PHE A 33 13.56 -14.84 -1.27
CA PHE A 33 13.25 -13.43 -1.51
C PHE A 33 11.98 -13.19 -2.35
N MET A 34 11.73 -14.01 -3.36
CA MET A 34 10.51 -13.88 -4.17
C MET A 34 9.24 -14.20 -3.37
N VAL A 35 9.30 -15.16 -2.44
CA VAL A 35 8.16 -15.56 -1.60
C VAL A 35 7.87 -14.48 -0.56
N THR A 36 8.91 -13.86 0.00
CA THR A 36 8.76 -12.78 0.98
C THR A 36 8.24 -11.52 0.34
N PHE A 37 8.71 -11.20 -0.88
CA PHE A 37 8.15 -10.15 -1.71
C PHE A 37 6.67 -10.40 -2.00
N ALA A 38 6.31 -11.58 -2.51
CA ALA A 38 4.91 -11.92 -2.83
C ALA A 38 4.00 -11.89 -1.58
N SER A 39 4.45 -12.44 -0.45
CA SER A 39 3.69 -12.39 0.81
C SER A 39 3.46 -10.96 1.30
N SER A 40 4.47 -10.08 1.17
CA SER A 40 4.36 -8.67 1.54
C SER A 40 3.40 -7.93 0.61
N THR A 41 3.48 -8.16 -0.70
CA THR A 41 2.53 -7.60 -1.68
C THR A 41 1.10 -8.03 -1.40
N LEU A 42 0.85 -9.30 -1.04
CA LEU A 42 -0.47 -9.79 -0.68
C LEU A 42 -1.02 -9.09 0.57
N TRP A 43 -0.19 -8.87 1.59
CA TRP A 43 -0.58 -8.14 2.78
C TRP A 43 -0.91 -6.68 2.50
N ILE A 44 -0.10 -5.99 1.69
CA ILE A 44 -0.38 -4.62 1.26
C ILE A 44 -1.71 -4.56 0.50
N ALA A 45 -1.98 -5.54 -0.38
CA ALA A 45 -3.25 -5.62 -1.10
C ALA A 45 -4.45 -5.85 -0.15
N ALA A 46 -4.31 -6.73 0.84
CA ALA A 46 -5.34 -6.97 1.84
C ALA A 46 -5.63 -5.73 2.71
N PHE A 47 -4.60 -5.02 3.15
CA PHE A 47 -4.77 -3.78 3.91
C PHE A 47 -5.37 -2.66 3.05
N SER A 48 -4.97 -2.56 1.78
CA SER A 48 -5.57 -1.62 0.83
C SER A 48 -7.06 -1.88 0.66
N TYR A 49 -7.47 -3.15 0.48
CA TYR A 49 -8.88 -3.52 0.40
C TYR A 49 -9.66 -3.16 1.68
N MET A 50 -9.10 -3.45 2.85
CA MET A 50 -9.72 -3.10 4.13
C MET A 50 -9.86 -1.58 4.31
N MET A 51 -8.85 -0.80 3.87
CA MET A 51 -8.89 0.65 3.91
C MET A 51 -10.02 1.20 3.05
N VAL A 52 -10.15 0.75 1.79
CA VAL A 52 -11.25 1.14 0.89
C VAL A 52 -12.59 0.82 1.52
N TRP A 53 -12.75 -0.41 2.03
CA TRP A 53 -13.99 -0.86 2.66
C TRP A 53 -14.40 0.02 3.85
N MET A 54 -13.45 0.35 4.73
CA MET A 54 -13.69 1.25 5.86
C MET A 54 -14.08 2.66 5.41
N VAL A 55 -13.40 3.21 4.41
CA VAL A 55 -13.69 4.55 3.88
C VAL A 55 -15.10 4.61 3.29
N THR A 56 -15.53 3.58 2.57
CA THR A 56 -16.90 3.48 2.02
C THR A 56 -17.96 3.39 3.13
N ILE A 57 -17.73 2.59 4.17
CA ILE A 57 -18.68 2.50 5.31
C ILE A 57 -18.84 3.85 6.00
N ILE A 58 -17.72 4.56 6.22
CA ILE A 58 -17.73 5.88 6.82
C ILE A 58 -18.45 6.88 5.91
N GLY A 59 -18.18 6.86 4.61
CA GLY A 59 -18.85 7.69 3.61
C GLY A 59 -20.37 7.50 3.61
N TYR A 60 -20.81 6.25 3.60
CA TYR A 60 -22.23 5.89 3.69
C TYR A 60 -22.88 6.39 4.99
N THR A 61 -22.20 6.26 6.12
CA THR A 61 -22.70 6.70 7.44
C THR A 61 -22.81 8.23 7.53
N LEU A 62 -21.90 8.95 6.90
CA LEU A 62 -21.87 10.43 6.88
C LEU A 62 -22.73 11.04 5.76
N GLY A 63 -23.30 10.23 4.87
CA GLY A 63 -24.07 10.70 3.72
C GLY A 63 -23.22 11.43 2.67
N ILE A 64 -21.90 11.20 2.65
CA ILE A 64 -20.98 11.82 1.71
C ILE A 64 -20.85 10.92 0.48
N PRO A 65 -20.90 11.45 -0.75
CA PRO A 65 -20.69 10.66 -1.96
C PRO A 65 -19.36 9.91 -1.95
N ASP A 66 -19.38 8.63 -2.32
CA ASP A 66 -18.19 7.76 -2.38
C ASP A 66 -17.07 8.33 -3.24
N VAL A 67 -17.43 9.09 -4.29
CA VAL A 67 -16.47 9.76 -5.17
C VAL A 67 -15.61 10.76 -4.39
N ILE A 68 -16.23 11.58 -3.52
CA ILE A 68 -15.52 12.60 -2.72
C ILE A 68 -14.63 11.91 -1.68
N MET A 69 -15.13 10.84 -1.07
CA MET A 69 -14.37 10.02 -0.13
C MET A 69 -13.16 9.36 -0.80
N GLY A 70 -13.31 8.86 -2.03
CA GLY A 70 -12.24 8.28 -2.84
C GLY A 70 -11.17 9.32 -3.21
N ILE A 71 -11.55 10.43 -3.84
CA ILE A 71 -10.57 11.42 -4.31
C ILE A 71 -9.86 12.17 -3.18
N THR A 72 -10.41 12.17 -1.96
CA THR A 72 -9.84 12.90 -0.82
C THR A 72 -9.22 11.96 0.20
N PHE A 73 -10.02 11.09 0.83
CA PHE A 73 -9.54 10.24 1.92
C PHE A 73 -8.75 9.05 1.42
N LEU A 74 -9.20 8.39 0.34
CA LEU A 74 -8.46 7.26 -0.22
C LEU A 74 -7.14 7.75 -0.85
N ALA A 75 -7.19 8.83 -1.63
CA ALA A 75 -6.00 9.45 -2.20
C ALA A 75 -4.98 9.90 -1.14
N ALA A 76 -5.43 10.55 -0.06
CA ALA A 76 -4.54 10.88 1.06
C ALA A 76 -4.02 9.62 1.77
N GLY A 77 -4.88 8.61 1.93
CA GLY A 77 -4.57 7.35 2.61
C GLY A 77 -3.50 6.52 1.92
N THR A 78 -3.46 6.52 0.58
CA THR A 78 -2.41 5.81 -0.19
C THR A 78 -1.05 6.53 -0.10
N SER A 79 -1.01 7.86 -0.05
CA SER A 79 0.26 8.60 0.05
C SER A 79 0.94 8.54 1.43
N VAL A 80 0.20 8.23 2.50
CA VAL A 80 0.75 8.10 3.87
C VAL A 80 1.81 6.99 3.97
N PRO A 81 1.54 5.73 3.58
CA PRO A 81 2.54 4.67 3.64
C PRO A 81 3.75 4.94 2.73
N ASP A 82 3.56 5.51 1.54
CA ASP A 82 4.67 5.90 0.65
C ASP A 82 5.58 6.95 1.31
N CYS A 83 4.98 7.97 1.91
CA CYS A 83 5.70 9.00 2.66
C CYS A 83 6.46 8.39 3.84
N MET A 84 5.84 7.47 4.58
CA MET A 84 6.49 6.76 5.68
C MET A 84 7.67 5.91 5.21
N ALA A 85 7.53 5.18 4.09
CA ALA A 85 8.61 4.39 3.51
C ALA A 85 9.80 5.28 3.10
N SER A 86 9.54 6.36 2.36
CA SER A 86 10.57 7.35 1.98
C SER A 86 11.23 7.98 3.22
N LEU A 87 10.46 8.30 4.26
CA LEU A 87 10.98 8.88 5.50
C LEU A 87 11.89 7.90 6.25
N ILE A 88 11.52 6.63 6.37
CA ILE A 88 12.32 5.60 7.04
C ILE A 88 13.68 5.46 6.34
N VAL A 89 13.68 5.38 5.02
CA VAL A 89 14.89 5.23 4.19
C VAL A 89 15.77 6.48 4.25
N ALA A 90 15.17 7.68 4.22
CA ALA A 90 15.89 8.94 4.39
C ALA A 90 16.58 9.03 5.76
N ARG A 91 15.90 8.58 6.83
CA ARG A 91 16.45 8.54 8.20
C ARG A 91 17.62 7.55 8.34
N GLN A 92 17.70 6.53 7.49
CA GLN A 92 18.81 5.58 7.44
C GLN A 92 20.02 6.10 6.64
N GLY A 93 19.99 7.35 6.16
CA GLY A 93 21.06 7.96 5.38
C GLY A 93 21.02 7.62 3.89
N MET A 94 20.00 6.89 3.42
CA MET A 94 19.83 6.49 2.03
C MET A 94 18.96 7.50 1.27
N GLY A 95 19.40 8.76 1.20
CA GLY A 95 18.65 9.85 0.57
C GLY A 95 18.28 9.57 -0.89
N ASP A 96 19.21 9.01 -1.67
CA ASP A 96 18.98 8.65 -3.07
C ASP A 96 17.84 7.63 -3.23
N MET A 97 17.76 6.66 -2.33
CA MET A 97 16.70 5.66 -2.31
C MET A 97 15.36 6.30 -1.93
N ALA A 98 15.34 7.23 -0.97
CA ALA A 98 14.12 7.96 -0.59
C ALA A 98 13.58 8.86 -1.72
N VAL A 99 14.46 9.49 -2.50
CA VAL A 99 14.09 10.26 -3.70
C VAL A 99 13.56 9.33 -4.78
N SER A 100 14.24 8.19 -5.01
CA SER A 100 13.79 7.20 -6.00
C SER A 100 12.42 6.62 -5.66
N ASN A 101 12.11 6.38 -4.37
CA ASN A 101 10.82 5.89 -3.92
C ASN A 101 9.71 6.93 -4.18
N SER A 102 9.94 8.19 -3.80
CA SER A 102 8.96 9.26 -3.99
C SER A 102 8.64 9.53 -5.46
N ILE A 103 9.65 9.51 -6.34
CA ILE A 103 9.45 9.69 -7.79
C ILE A 103 8.80 8.43 -8.39
N GLY A 104 9.29 7.25 -8.01
CA GLY A 104 8.84 5.96 -8.51
C GLY A 104 7.36 5.70 -8.22
N SER A 105 6.90 5.91 -6.98
CA SER A 105 5.50 5.70 -6.60
C SER A 105 4.56 6.59 -7.41
N ASN A 106 4.86 7.88 -7.56
CA ASN A 106 4.00 8.81 -8.34
C ASN A 106 3.96 8.44 -9.84
N VAL A 107 5.11 8.05 -10.41
CA VAL A 107 5.16 7.61 -11.82
C VAL A 107 4.37 6.32 -12.01
N PHE A 108 4.47 5.39 -11.06
CA PHE A 108 3.71 4.15 -11.07
C PHE A 108 2.20 4.40 -10.94
N ASP A 109 1.77 5.29 -10.06
CA ASP A 109 0.36 5.65 -9.89
C ASP A 109 -0.24 6.25 -11.17
N ILE A 110 0.51 7.09 -11.88
CA ILE A 110 0.05 7.68 -13.15
C ILE A 110 0.03 6.63 -14.26
N LEU A 111 1.11 5.89 -14.47
CA LEU A 111 1.23 4.96 -15.59
C LEU A 111 0.40 3.69 -15.39
N ILE A 112 0.47 3.10 -14.20
CA ILE A 112 -0.19 1.83 -13.88
C ILE A 112 -1.51 2.08 -13.17
N GLY A 113 -1.59 3.01 -12.22
CA GLY A 113 -2.85 3.29 -11.51
C GLY A 113 -3.92 3.92 -12.40
N LEU A 114 -3.55 4.87 -13.27
CA LEU A 114 -4.49 5.52 -14.19
C LEU A 114 -4.40 4.96 -15.62
N GLY A 115 -3.18 4.83 -16.15
CA GLY A 115 -2.95 4.44 -17.55
C GLY A 115 -3.40 3.01 -17.88
N LEU A 116 -3.15 2.05 -16.98
CA LEU A 116 -3.47 0.64 -17.25
C LEU A 116 -4.99 0.35 -17.25
N PRO A 117 -5.81 0.82 -16.29
CA PRO A 117 -7.26 0.66 -16.37
C PRO A 117 -7.87 1.32 -17.61
N TRP A 118 -7.38 2.49 -17.99
CA TRP A 118 -7.85 3.20 -19.19
C TRP A 118 -7.45 2.49 -20.48
N ALA A 119 -6.22 1.99 -20.57
CA ALA A 119 -5.76 1.17 -21.69
C ALA A 119 -6.54 -0.14 -21.79
N LEU A 120 -6.79 -0.82 -20.67
CA LEU A 120 -7.63 -2.01 -20.62
C LEU A 120 -9.06 -1.73 -21.06
N GLN A 121 -9.66 -0.64 -20.60
CA GLN A 121 -11.01 -0.25 -21.03
C GLN A 121 -11.03 0.03 -22.54
N THR A 122 -10.03 0.73 -23.07
CA THR A 122 -9.93 1.06 -24.50
C THR A 122 -9.71 -0.18 -25.38
N LEU A 123 -8.96 -1.17 -24.89
CA LEU A 123 -8.68 -2.43 -25.61
C LEU A 123 -9.81 -3.46 -25.47
N ALA A 124 -10.48 -3.52 -24.31
CA ALA A 124 -11.53 -4.49 -24.02
C ALA A 124 -12.91 -4.02 -24.52
N VAL A 125 -13.14 -2.71 -24.55
CA VAL A 125 -14.35 -2.13 -25.14
C VAL A 125 -14.10 -1.95 -26.64
N ASN A 126 -14.54 -2.93 -27.43
CA ASN A 126 -14.69 -2.72 -28.86
C ASN A 126 -15.77 -1.65 -29.08
N TYR A 127 -15.37 -0.48 -29.56
CA TYR A 127 -16.27 0.42 -30.31
C TYR A 127 -16.50 -0.17 -31.70
N GLY A 128 -17.07 -1.38 -31.76
CA GLY A 128 -17.51 -2.02 -32.98
C GLY A 128 -18.98 -1.65 -33.22
N SER A 129 -19.19 -0.72 -34.16
CA SER A 129 -20.47 -0.18 -34.67
C SER A 129 -21.44 0.47 -33.68
#